data_AF-A0A7J3KJ92-F1
#
_entry.id   AF-A0A7J3KJ92-F1
#
_cell.length_a   1.000
_cell.length_b   1.000
_cell.length_c   1.000
_cell.angle_alpha   90.00
_cell.angle_beta   90.00
_cell.angle_gamma   90.00
#
_symmetry.space_group_name_H-M   'P 1'
#
loop_
_entity.id
_entity.type
_entity.pdbx_description
1 polymer ?
#
loop_
_entity_poly.entity_id
_entity_poly.type
_entity_poly.pdbx_seq_one_letter_code
_entity_poly.pdbx_strand_id
1 'polypeptide(L)' 'MVDVVCADIFTVDFSKFNAIYVYPFPTIIDKLSEKIAIECSRGTQILVHDYPLKGLNPSQRMEIHEKGFHVHLIYLYII' A
#
# COMPACT_ATOMS: atom_id res chain seq x y z
N MET A 1 0.01 -20.03 9.08
CA MET A 1 -1.43 -19.85 9.35
C MET A 1 -1.87 -18.64 8.56
N VAL A 2 -3.06 -18.66 7.96
CA VAL A 2 -3.60 -17.54 7.18
C VAL A 2 -4.97 -17.23 7.75
N ASP A 3 -5.16 -15.98 8.17
CA ASP A 3 -6.41 -15.50 8.75
C ASP A 3 -7.11 -14.54 7.78
N VAL A 4 -8.43 -14.59 7.75
CA VAL A 4 -9.26 -13.65 6.98
C VAL A 4 -10.08 -12.83 7.97
N VAL A 5 -9.89 -11.52 7.96
CA VAL A 5 -10.59 -10.59 8.85
C VAL A 5 -11.64 -9.84 8.04
N CYS A 6 -12.91 -9.99 8.41
CA CYS A 6 -14.00 -9.19 7.86
C CYS A 6 -14.15 -7.91 8.70
N ALA A 7 -13.59 -6.81 8.22
CA ALA A 7 -13.63 -5.52 8.89
C ALA A 7 -13.47 -4.37 7.89
N ASP A 8 -13.78 -3.15 8.33
CA ASP A 8 -13.28 -1.94 7.66
C ASP A 8 -11.76 -1.87 7.86
N ILE A 9 -11.00 -1.83 6.77
CA ILE A 9 -9.53 -1.76 6.79
C ILE A 9 -9.01 -0.59 7.64
N PHE A 10 -9.76 0.51 7.74
CA PHE A 10 -9.36 1.66 8.56
C PHE A 10 -9.46 1.41 10.07
N THR A 11 -10.18 0.36 10.48
CA THR A 11 -10.29 -0.07 11.89
C THR A 11 -9.24 -1.11 12.28
N VAL A 12 -8.54 -1.68 11.30
CA VAL A 12 -7.48 -2.68 11.54
C VAL A 12 -6.20 -1.99 11.98
N ASP A 13 -5.53 -2.54 12.98
CA ASP A 13 -4.26 -2.05 13.51
C ASP A 13 -3.09 -2.45 12.60
N PHE A 14 -2.50 -1.46 11.91
CA PHE A 14 -1.43 -1.71 10.94
C PHE A 14 -0.05 -1.93 11.58
N SER A 15 0.13 -1.57 12.87
CA SER A 15 1.43 -1.61 13.55
C SER A 15 2.03 -3.02 13.66
N LYS A 16 1.19 -4.04 13.51
CA LYS A 16 1.52 -5.47 13.61
C LYS A 16 2.14 -6.05 12.34
N PHE A 17 2.08 -5.34 11.22
CA PHE A 17 2.52 -5.85 9.93
C PHE A 17 3.86 -5.27 9.52
N ASN A 18 4.79 -6.13 9.13
CA ASN A 18 6.07 -5.73 8.55
C ASN A 18 6.00 -5.54 7.03
N ALA A 19 4.98 -6.09 6.38
CA ALA A 19 4.74 -5.98 4.95
C ALA A 19 3.23 -5.81 4.67
N ILE A 20 2.89 -4.85 3.82
CA ILE A 20 1.51 -4.56 3.39
C ILE A 20 1.46 -4.51 1.87
N TYR A 21 0.50 -5.21 1.28
CA TYR A 21 0.23 -5.22 -0.17
C TYR A 21 -1.16 -4.65 -0.41
N VAL A 22 -1.27 -3.65 -1.29
CA VAL A 22 -2.56 -2.98 -1.51
C VAL A 22 -2.76 -2.58 -2.97
N TYR A 23 -3.97 -2.83 -3.47
CA TYR A 23 -4.47 -2.28 -4.73
C TYR A 23 -5.69 -1.41 -4.43
N PRO A 24 -5.48 -0.14 -4.02
CA PRO A 24 -6.55 0.71 -3.51
C PRO A 24 -7.33 1.38 -4.63
N PHE A 25 -8.58 1.77 -4.33
CA PHE A 25 -9.32 2.70 -5.19
C PHE A 25 -8.85 4.15 -4.93
N PRO A 26 -8.83 5.06 -5.93
CA PRO A 26 -8.25 6.40 -5.79
C PRO A 26 -8.80 7.22 -4.63
N THR A 27 -10.11 7.08 -4.35
CA THR A 27 -10.80 7.90 -3.34
C THR A 27 -10.35 7.62 -1.91
N ILE A 28 -9.66 6.50 -1.67
CA ILE A 28 -9.20 6.13 -0.33
C ILE A 28 -7.72 6.43 -0.09
N ILE A 29 -6.98 6.90 -1.10
CA ILE A 29 -5.52 7.09 -1.03
C ILE A 29 -5.11 8.04 0.09
N ASP A 30 -5.77 9.19 0.20
CA ASP A 30 -5.40 10.20 1.21
C ASP A 30 -5.51 9.63 2.63
N LYS A 31 -6.63 8.95 2.94
CA LYS A 31 -6.86 8.32 4.25
C LYS A 31 -5.93 7.14 4.49
N LEU A 32 -5.64 6.35 3.45
CA LEU A 32 -4.74 5.20 3.55
C LEU A 32 -3.30 5.63 3.80
N SER A 33 -2.81 6.65 3.09
CA SER A 33 -1.50 7.25 3.32
C SER A 33 -1.30 7.72 4.75
N GLU A 34 -2.29 8.45 5.29
CA GLU A 34 -2.24 8.95 6.66
C GLU A 34 -2.18 7.81 7.68
N LYS A 35 -3.06 6.81 7.54
CA LYS A 35 -3.07 5.65 8.43
C LYS A 35 -1.74 4.89 8.39
N ILE A 36 -1.18 4.68 7.20
CA ILE A 36 0.12 4.03 7.02
C ILE A 36 1.23 4.82 7.73
N ALA A 37 1.27 6.15 7.54
CA ALA A 37 2.32 6.99 8.12
C ALA A 37 2.24 7.04 9.66
N ILE A 38 1.03 6.92 10.23
CA ILE A 38 0.82 6.98 11.68
C ILE A 38 1.06 5.64 12.36
N GLU A 39 0.58 4.54 11.77
CA GLU A 39 0.51 3.24 12.48
C GLU A 39 1.64 2.27 12.13
N CYS A 40 2.20 2.34 10.91
CA CYS A 40 3.23 1.39 10.51
C CYS A 40 4.53 1.64 11.28
N SER A 41 5.17 0.55 11.71
CA SER A 41 6.49 0.62 12.33
C SER A 41 7.56 0.99 11.31
N ARG A 42 8.64 1.66 11.76
CA ARG A 42 9.80 1.94 10.91
C ARG A 42 10.38 0.65 10.33
N GLY A 43 10.71 0.66 9.05
CA GLY A 43 11.16 -0.48 8.26
C GLY A 43 10.02 -1.28 7.60
N THR A 44 8.75 -0.93 7.83
CA THR A 44 7.61 -1.61 7.19
C THR A 44 7.66 -1.41 5.69
N GLN A 45 7.54 -2.50 4.94
CA GLN A 45 7.50 -2.50 3.49
C GLN A 45 6.06 -2.40 2.99
N ILE A 46 5.79 -1.48 2.07
CA ILE A 46 4.44 -1.29 1.55
C ILE A 46 4.51 -1.30 0.04
N LEU A 47 3.81 -2.24 -0.57
CA LEU A 47 3.73 -2.40 -2.00
C LEU A 47 2.34 -1.98 -2.48
N VAL A 48 2.32 -0.97 -3.34
CA VAL A 48 1.08 -0.33 -3.82
C VAL A 48 0.99 -0.45 -5.33
N HIS A 49 -0.18 -0.88 -5.80
CA HIS A 49 -0.48 -1.05 -7.21
C HIS A 49 -1.29 0.13 -7.75
N ASP A 50 -0.81 0.71 -8.85
CA ASP A 50 -1.32 1.80 -9.71
C ASP A 50 -1.49 3.18 -9.04
N TYR A 51 -1.95 3.26 -7.81
CA TYR A 51 -2.29 4.53 -7.15
C TYR A 51 -1.33 4.83 -6.00
N PRO A 52 -0.31 5.68 -6.21
CA PRO A 52 0.73 5.93 -5.21
C PRO A 52 0.18 6.61 -3.94
N LEU A 53 0.81 6.31 -2.80
CA LEU A 53 0.52 6.98 -1.54
C LEU A 53 0.91 8.46 -1.60
N LYS A 54 -0.05 9.32 -1.33
CA LYS A 54 0.15 10.77 -1.22
C LYS A 54 1.01 11.12 0.00
N GLY A 55 1.94 12.05 -0.17
CA GLY A 55 2.79 12.55 0.91
C GLY A 55 3.95 11.62 1.31
N LEU A 56 4.02 10.42 0.72
CA LEU A 56 5.12 9.48 0.92
C LEU A 56 5.93 9.34 -0.37
N ASN A 57 7.25 9.19 -0.22
CA ASN A 57 8.15 8.98 -1.36
C ASN A 57 8.42 7.49 -1.52
N PRO A 58 8.15 6.90 -2.69
CA PRO A 58 8.46 5.50 -2.93
C PRO A 58 9.97 5.30 -2.99
N SER A 59 10.45 4.23 -2.36
CA SER A 59 11.85 3.80 -2.47
C SER A 59 12.14 3.20 -3.84
N GLN A 60 11.14 2.56 -4.45
CA GLN A 60 11.23 2.03 -5.81
C GLN A 60 9.90 2.21 -6.55
N ARG A 61 9.99 2.39 -7.87
CA ARG A 61 8.87 2.35 -8.80
C ARG A 61 9.22 1.39 -9.92
N MET A 62 8.28 0.53 -10.29
CA MET A 62 8.42 -0.42 -11.39
C MET A 62 7.19 -0.32 -12.30
N GLU A 63 7.42 -0.50 -13.59
CA GLU A 63 6.35 -0.64 -14.59
C GLU A 63 6.27 -2.11 -14.99
N ILE A 64 5.08 -2.68 -14.93
CA ILE A 64 4.80 -4.03 -15.39
C ILE A 64 4.03 -3.90 -16.70
N HIS A 65 4.70 -4.30 -17.78
CA HIS A 65 4.11 -4.36 -19.11
C HIS A 65 3.49 -5.75 -19.31
N GLU A 66 2.18 -5.86 -19.18
CA GLU A 66 1.47 -7.06 -19.59
C GLU A 66 1.22 -7.08 -21.11
N LYS A 67 0.80 -8.22 -21.66
CA LYS A 67 0.47 -8.36 -23.09
C LYS A 67 -0.76 -7.52 -23.54
N GLY A 68 -1.34 -6.71 -22.65
CA GLY A 68 -2.51 -5.86 -22.90
C GLY A 68 -2.17 -4.37 -23.05
N PHE A 69 -3.21 -3.52 -23.12
CA PHE A 69 -3.08 -2.07 -23.31
C PHE A 69 -2.70 -1.30 -22.03
N HIS A 70 -2.75 -1.93 -20.87
CA HIS A 70 -2.53 -1.28 -19.58
C HIS A 70 -1.13 -1.59 -19.05
N VAL A 71 -0.38 -0.53 -18.74
CA VAL A 71 0.87 -0.61 -17.99
C VAL A 71 0.53 -0.47 -16.51
N HIS A 72 0.90 -1.45 -15.71
CA HIS A 72 0.69 -1.41 -14.27
C HIS A 72 1.88 -0.76 -13.58
N LEU A 73 1.61 0.11 -12.62
CA LEU A 73 2.66 0.76 -11.83
C LEU A 73 2.71 0.14 -10.45
N ILE A 74 3.90 -0.29 -10.04
CA ILE A 74 4.14 -0.79 -8.68
C ILE A 74 5.04 0.18 -7.94
N TYR A 75 4.61 0.58 -6.76
CA TYR A 75 5.35 1.47 -5.86
C TYR A 75 5.71 0.70 -4.60
N LEU A 76 7.00 0.69 -4.26
CA LEU A 76 7.48 0.20 -2.98
C LEU A 76 7.79 1.39 -2.07
N TYR A 77 7.31 1.34 -0.84
CA TYR A 77 7.64 2.28 0.23
C TYR A 77 8.31 1.54 1.38
N ILE A 78 9.23 2.23 2.04
CA ILE A 78 9.81 1.81 3.31
C ILE A 78 9.52 2.97 4.27
N ILE A 79 8.64 2.72 5.25
CA ILE A 79 8.32 3.69 6.32
C ILE A 79 9.52 3.87 7.24
#